data_AF-A0AAU7DL83-F1
#
_entry.id   AF-A0AAU7DL83-F1
#
_cell.length_a   1.000
_cell.length_b   1.000
_cell.length_c   1.000
_cell.angle_alpha   90.00
_cell.angle_beta   90.00
_cell.angle_gamma   90.00
#
_symmetry.space_group_name_H-M   'P 1'
#
loop_
_entity.id
_entity.type
_entity.pdbx_description
1 polymer ?
#
loop_
_entity_poly.entity_id
_entity_poly.type
_entity_poly.pdbx_seq_one_letter_code
_entity_poly.pdbx_strand_id
1 'polypeptide(L)'
;MRRLILVVIVCAVAAQSGMAQDQLAAIRAACAADAQKLCADVPSGGGRIIACLKEHKDSLSDKCKKAAGLPVGPSNSSAPSASSAAAASETPALVVPTASPSAAGPVATPAARSSHSAGAVTKAAAATDSASGSYLRMKQVQIIAPVVDPKLGNGKDPVNLPVLDLLIPSTWDFKSNVEFNTKSGCISDLFSVAWEAKSADGSIDVQGAPDLSWQFADDPAALHNLTDPSRRQINAQGKPCPVWKPMKAEEYFRQKVFTFFPNGSTVVSVEPFPELNQMARRQLGLPPDDGGNAGDSRTEAIRARVEFQKDGKEMEDWVALVVLTRTFRQGRGAFYDCHAIDVIGLSAPKGKLDANDKLFKVMISSLRPEAKWQAYSNGVLAWRYQVEAKKEAQIDAIIANFQNQVAQTLSEVTANQQRGSLNAAFGADQGIRGVQTFRNPTTGATMELSNQYNHAWLNGSNEYIMSDDPNFNPNGQLSGDWNQLQAVRPQP
;
A
#
# COMPACT_ATOMS: atom_id res chain seq x y z
N MET A 1 -26.76 38.76 33.45
CA MET A 1 -27.80 37.88 34.05
C MET A 1 -28.41 37.06 32.92
N ARG A 2 -27.96 35.82 32.68
CA ARG A 2 -28.42 34.53 33.25
C ARG A 2 -29.58 33.89 32.45
N ARG A 3 -29.27 32.73 31.83
CA ARG A 3 -30.10 31.57 31.37
C ARG A 3 -30.58 31.57 29.89
N LEU A 4 -30.15 30.65 29.00
CA LEU A 4 -30.29 29.18 28.82
C LEU A 4 -31.67 28.70 28.30
N ILE A 5 -31.65 27.91 27.19
CA ILE A 5 -32.56 26.86 26.64
C ILE A 5 -32.31 26.87 25.10
N LEU A 6 -31.54 25.98 24.44
CA LEU A 6 -31.56 24.51 24.28
C LEU A 6 -32.87 23.97 23.67
N VAL A 7 -32.79 23.55 22.40
CA VAL A 7 -33.65 22.61 21.61
C VAL A 7 -33.87 23.18 20.19
N VAL A 8 -33.18 22.63 19.19
CA VAL A 8 -33.65 22.19 17.85
C VAL A 8 -32.43 21.62 17.09
N ILE A 9 -32.08 20.35 17.31
CA ILE A 9 -31.31 19.55 16.33
C ILE A 9 -31.83 18.10 16.43
N VAL A 10 -32.95 17.81 15.77
CA VAL A 10 -33.35 16.45 15.37
C VAL A 10 -34.10 16.59 14.05
N CYS A 11 -33.43 16.25 12.93
CA CYS A 11 -34.01 15.69 11.69
C CYS A 11 -32.98 15.78 10.55
N ALA A 12 -32.00 14.87 10.52
CA ALA A 12 -31.26 14.52 9.29
C ALA A 12 -30.37 13.27 9.49
N VAL A 13 -30.91 12.12 9.91
CA VAL A 13 -30.21 10.83 9.77
C VAL A 13 -31.23 9.74 9.42
N ALA A 14 -31.65 9.68 8.16
CA ALA A 14 -32.43 8.56 7.63
C ALA A 14 -32.30 8.48 6.10
N ALA A 15 -31.10 8.15 5.57
CA ALA A 15 -30.96 7.84 4.14
C ALA A 15 -29.68 7.06 3.73
N GLN A 16 -28.99 6.34 4.62
CA GLN A 16 -27.70 5.69 4.26
C GLN A 16 -27.63 4.17 4.49
N SER A 17 -28.71 3.51 4.88
CA SER A 17 -28.75 2.07 5.15
C SER A 17 -29.05 1.17 3.92
N GLY A 18 -29.35 1.74 2.74
CA GLY A 18 -29.78 0.97 1.56
C GLY A 18 -28.67 0.19 0.84
N MET A 19 -27.49 0.79 0.65
CA MET A 19 -26.46 0.21 -0.23
C MET A 19 -25.75 -1.03 0.36
N ALA A 20 -25.70 -1.16 1.69
CA ALA A 20 -25.07 -2.31 2.36
C ALA A 20 -25.97 -3.56 2.35
N GLN A 21 -27.29 -3.38 2.37
CA GLN A 21 -28.24 -4.50 2.31
C GLN A 21 -28.35 -5.08 0.89
N ASP A 22 -28.29 -4.24 -0.15
CA ASP A 22 -28.33 -4.67 -1.55
C ASP A 22 -27.14 -5.55 -1.96
N GLN A 23 -25.92 -5.20 -1.52
CA GLN A 23 -24.72 -5.99 -1.81
C GLN A 23 -24.78 -7.37 -1.15
N LEU A 24 -25.23 -7.45 0.10
CA LEU A 24 -25.34 -8.72 0.82
C LEU A 24 -26.45 -9.61 0.24
N ALA A 25 -27.56 -9.02 -0.21
CA ALA A 25 -28.61 -9.73 -0.92
C ALA A 25 -28.11 -10.28 -2.26
N ALA A 26 -27.32 -9.50 -3.01
CA ALA A 26 -26.73 -9.92 -4.28
C ALA A 26 -25.74 -11.10 -4.10
N ILE A 27 -24.90 -11.08 -3.06
CA ILE A 27 -23.98 -12.18 -2.74
C ILE A 27 -24.75 -13.45 -2.35
N ARG A 28 -25.78 -13.33 -1.50
CA ARG A 28 -26.64 -14.46 -1.13
C ARG A 28 -27.35 -15.05 -2.35
N ALA A 29 -27.87 -14.22 -3.25
CA ALA A 29 -28.51 -14.68 -4.48
C ALA A 29 -27.51 -15.36 -5.44
N ALA A 30 -26.28 -14.87 -5.53
CA ALA A 30 -25.24 -15.46 -6.35
C ALA A 30 -24.76 -16.83 -5.82
N CYS A 31 -24.72 -16.99 -4.49
CA CYS A 31 -24.25 -18.20 -3.81
C CYS A 31 -25.36 -19.18 -3.40
N ALA A 32 -26.63 -18.89 -3.69
CA ALA A 32 -27.77 -19.70 -3.24
C ALA A 32 -27.74 -21.16 -3.75
N ALA A 33 -27.36 -21.36 -5.01
CA ALA A 33 -27.26 -22.69 -5.60
C ALA A 33 -26.10 -23.51 -5.01
N ASP A 34 -24.97 -22.85 -4.73
CA ASP A 34 -23.82 -23.49 -4.07
C ASP A 34 -24.14 -23.83 -2.61
N ALA A 35 -24.89 -22.96 -1.91
CA ALA A 35 -25.35 -23.24 -0.54
C ALA A 35 -26.31 -24.43 -0.50
N GLN A 36 -27.25 -24.54 -1.44
CA GLN A 36 -28.16 -25.68 -1.53
C GLN A 36 -27.43 -26.98 -1.89
N LYS A 37 -26.35 -26.91 -2.67
CA LYS A 37 -25.61 -28.10 -3.13
C LYS A 37 -24.55 -28.57 -2.12
N LEU A 38 -23.86 -27.64 -1.47
CA LEU A 38 -22.69 -27.92 -0.62
C LEU A 38 -23.02 -27.85 0.88
N CYS A 39 -24.10 -27.15 1.26
CA CYS A 39 -24.46 -26.87 2.65
C CYS A 39 -25.91 -27.25 2.96
N ALA A 40 -26.47 -28.25 2.26
CA ALA A 40 -27.87 -28.67 2.40
C ALA A 40 -28.26 -29.06 3.84
N ASP A 41 -27.33 -29.68 4.57
CA ASP A 41 -27.55 -30.17 5.94
C ASP A 41 -27.24 -29.13 7.02
N VAL A 42 -26.89 -27.90 6.64
CA VAL A 42 -26.54 -26.83 7.58
C VAL A 42 -27.80 -26.00 7.91
N PRO A 43 -28.22 -25.94 9.18
CA PRO A 43 -29.38 -25.13 9.58
C PRO A 43 -29.15 -23.64 9.27
N SER A 44 -30.16 -23.01 8.66
CA SER A 44 -30.13 -21.58 8.33
C SER A 44 -30.13 -20.70 9.60
N GLY A 45 -29.46 -19.54 9.52
CA GLY A 45 -29.34 -18.58 10.63
C GLY A 45 -27.93 -18.50 11.25
N GLY A 46 -27.63 -17.38 11.90
CA GLY A 46 -26.39 -17.16 12.66
C GLY A 46 -25.08 -17.23 11.85
N GLY A 47 -25.13 -17.03 10.52
CA GLY A 47 -23.94 -17.07 9.65
C GLY A 47 -23.40 -18.46 9.31
N ARG A 48 -24.07 -19.55 9.72
CA ARG A 48 -23.60 -20.93 9.54
C ARG A 48 -23.43 -21.35 8.08
N ILE A 49 -24.34 -20.90 7.21
CA ILE A 49 -24.25 -21.14 5.76
C ILE A 49 -23.01 -20.45 5.17
N ILE A 50 -22.65 -19.26 5.64
CA ILE A 50 -21.47 -18.53 5.18
C ILE A 50 -20.19 -19.25 5.63
N ALA A 51 -20.18 -19.78 6.86
CA ALA A 51 -19.06 -20.59 7.36
C ALA A 51 -18.87 -21.88 6.51
N CYS A 52 -19.95 -22.59 6.21
CA CYS A 52 -19.91 -23.76 5.34
C CYS A 52 -19.42 -23.43 3.93
N LEU A 53 -19.93 -22.35 3.31
CA LEU A 53 -19.45 -21.91 1.99
C LEU A 53 -17.96 -21.55 1.99
N LYS A 54 -17.43 -21.03 3.11
CA LYS A 54 -16.00 -20.71 3.28
C LYS A 54 -15.15 -21.98 3.39
N GLU A 55 -15.65 -23.03 4.01
CA GLU A 55 -15.00 -24.36 4.05
C GLU A 55 -14.96 -25.01 2.67
N HIS A 56 -15.97 -24.75 1.84
CA HIS A 56 -16.07 -25.24 0.47
C HIS A 56 -15.61 -24.22 -0.59
N LYS A 57 -14.79 -23.22 -0.22
CA LYS A 57 -14.39 -22.08 -1.08
C LYS A 57 -13.87 -22.48 -2.47
N ASP A 58 -13.17 -23.62 -2.56
CA ASP A 58 -12.56 -24.09 -3.81
C ASP A 58 -13.59 -24.77 -4.73
N SER A 59 -14.68 -25.30 -4.15
CA SER A 59 -15.80 -25.96 -4.84
C SER A 59 -16.96 -25.01 -5.17
N LEU A 60 -16.87 -23.73 -4.80
CA LEU A 60 -17.86 -22.71 -5.17
C LEU A 60 -17.86 -22.45 -6.68
N SER A 61 -19.04 -22.13 -7.22
CA SER A 61 -19.19 -21.68 -8.59
C SER A 61 -18.47 -20.36 -8.83
N ASP A 62 -18.06 -20.11 -10.08
CA ASP A 62 -17.43 -18.84 -10.47
C ASP A 62 -18.35 -17.64 -10.20
N LYS A 63 -19.67 -17.85 -10.28
CA LYS A 63 -20.69 -16.85 -9.95
C LYS A 63 -20.63 -16.46 -8.47
N CYS A 64 -20.56 -17.45 -7.57
CA CYS A 64 -20.44 -17.20 -6.13
C CYS A 64 -19.05 -16.64 -5.77
N LYS A 65 -17.97 -17.18 -6.35
CA LYS A 65 -16.60 -16.67 -6.16
C LYS A 65 -16.47 -15.20 -6.55
N LYS A 66 -16.99 -14.83 -7.72
CA LYS A 66 -16.99 -13.45 -8.21
C LYS A 66 -17.81 -12.51 -7.31
N ALA A 67 -18.98 -12.95 -6.84
CA ALA A 67 -19.80 -12.15 -5.92
C ALA A 67 -19.13 -11.99 -4.53
N ALA A 68 -18.44 -13.03 -4.05
CA ALA A 68 -17.74 -13.03 -2.77
C ALA A 68 -16.33 -12.41 -2.81
N GLY A 69 -15.88 -11.89 -3.96
CA GLY A 69 -14.55 -11.30 -4.12
C GLY A 69 -13.39 -12.32 -4.06
N LEU A 70 -13.65 -13.60 -4.34
CA LEU A 70 -12.66 -14.66 -4.39
C LEU A 70 -12.03 -14.78 -5.80
N PRO A 71 -10.74 -15.15 -5.90
CA PRO A 71 -10.08 -15.35 -7.18
C PRO A 71 -10.71 -16.52 -7.96
N VAL A 72 -11.09 -16.26 -9.21
CA VAL A 72 -11.64 -17.27 -10.13
C VAL A 72 -10.46 -17.90 -10.89
N GLY A 73 -10.27 -19.22 -10.76
CA GLY A 73 -9.24 -19.97 -11.48
C GLY A 73 -9.61 -20.22 -12.95
N PRO A 74 -8.66 -20.61 -13.82
CA PRO A 74 -8.97 -20.86 -15.22
C PRO A 74 -9.62 -22.25 -15.43
N SER A 75 -10.88 -22.21 -15.86
CA SER A 75 -11.55 -23.11 -16.84
C SER A 75 -12.08 -24.50 -16.39
N ASN A 76 -13.42 -24.69 -16.45
CA ASN A 76 -14.09 -25.49 -17.49
C ASN A 76 -15.64 -25.45 -17.42
N SER A 77 -16.21 -25.05 -18.56
CA SER A 77 -17.59 -24.91 -19.05
C SER A 77 -18.79 -25.60 -18.36
N SER A 78 -19.92 -24.88 -18.26
CA SER A 78 -21.18 -25.14 -18.98
C SER A 78 -22.28 -24.14 -18.58
N ALA A 79 -22.63 -23.21 -19.47
CA ALA A 79 -23.92 -22.50 -19.41
C ALA A 79 -24.54 -22.49 -20.82
N PRO A 80 -25.82 -22.87 -20.98
CA PRO A 80 -26.52 -22.72 -22.25
C PRO A 80 -27.05 -21.29 -22.43
N SER A 81 -27.10 -20.88 -23.70
CA SER A 81 -27.57 -19.59 -24.23
C SER A 81 -29.06 -19.31 -24.00
N ALA A 82 -29.39 -18.02 -23.83
CA ALA A 82 -30.51 -17.28 -24.45
C ALA A 82 -30.26 -15.79 -24.14
N SER A 83 -29.84 -14.92 -25.07
CA SER A 83 -30.47 -14.35 -26.28
C SER A 83 -31.57 -13.30 -26.05
N SER A 84 -31.29 -12.10 -26.57
CA SER A 84 -32.15 -10.97 -26.97
C SER A 84 -32.73 -10.09 -25.85
N ALA A 85 -32.90 -8.77 -25.98
CA ALA A 85 -32.74 -7.84 -27.10
C ALA A 85 -32.53 -6.39 -26.59
N ALA A 86 -32.18 -5.52 -27.53
CA ALA A 86 -31.73 -4.14 -27.44
C ALA A 86 -32.74 -3.10 -26.88
N ALA A 87 -32.19 -1.96 -26.42
CA ALA A 87 -32.65 -0.63 -26.82
C ALA A 87 -31.54 0.42 -26.62
N ALA A 88 -31.45 1.35 -27.56
CA ALA A 88 -30.41 2.33 -27.77
C ALA A 88 -30.72 3.71 -27.17
N SER A 89 -29.76 4.63 -27.34
CA SER A 89 -29.82 6.10 -27.19
C SER A 89 -29.68 6.61 -25.74
N GLU A 90 -28.95 7.69 -25.40
CA GLU A 90 -28.49 8.85 -26.18
C GLU A 90 -27.40 9.60 -25.37
N THR A 91 -26.48 10.27 -26.07
CA THR A 91 -25.54 11.26 -25.53
C THR A 91 -26.29 12.51 -25.05
N PRO A 92 -25.74 13.30 -24.09
CA PRO A 92 -25.18 14.57 -24.53
C PRO A 92 -23.87 14.97 -23.82
N ALA A 93 -23.02 15.65 -24.60
CA ALA A 93 -21.83 16.38 -24.18
C ALA A 93 -22.19 17.70 -23.45
N LEU A 94 -21.14 18.43 -23.01
CA LEU A 94 -21.04 19.80 -22.44
C LEU A 94 -20.68 19.76 -20.93
N VAL A 95 -19.69 20.45 -20.36
CA VAL A 95 -18.87 21.62 -20.71
C VAL A 95 -17.54 21.55 -19.93
N VAL A 96 -16.44 21.97 -20.54
CA VAL A 96 -15.17 22.33 -19.87
C VAL A 96 -15.15 23.84 -19.65
N PRO A 97 -14.74 24.38 -18.49
CA PRO A 97 -14.26 25.75 -18.43
C PRO A 97 -12.73 25.79 -18.56
N THR A 98 -12.31 26.36 -19.68
CA THR A 98 -10.99 26.93 -19.96
C THR A 98 -10.71 28.11 -19.03
N ALA A 99 -9.50 28.18 -18.48
CA ALA A 99 -8.90 29.43 -18.03
C ALA A 99 -7.50 29.53 -18.64
N SER A 100 -7.36 30.51 -19.53
CA SER A 100 -6.12 30.88 -20.21
C SER A 100 -5.24 31.79 -19.33
N PRO A 101 -3.93 31.93 -19.67
CA PRO A 101 -2.90 32.53 -18.83
C PRO A 101 -2.79 34.05 -19.03
N SER A 102 -2.23 34.75 -18.04
CA SER A 102 -1.76 36.13 -18.20
C SER A 102 -0.31 36.27 -17.76
N ALA A 103 0.41 37.08 -18.52
CA ALA A 103 1.85 37.12 -18.67
C ALA A 103 2.50 38.31 -17.95
N ALA A 104 3.78 38.16 -17.62
CA ALA A 104 4.85 39.17 -17.57
C ALA A 104 6.12 38.41 -17.16
N GLY A 105 7.33 38.52 -17.73
CA GLY A 105 8.00 39.36 -18.72
C GLY A 105 9.49 38.98 -18.63
N PRO A 106 10.34 39.26 -19.64
CA PRO A 106 11.53 38.47 -19.94
C PRO A 106 12.82 38.98 -19.31
N VAL A 107 13.81 38.09 -19.10
CA VAL A 107 15.23 38.48 -18.91
C VAL A 107 16.11 37.65 -19.84
N ALA A 108 17.03 38.37 -20.47
CA ALA A 108 17.77 38.05 -21.67
C ALA A 108 18.80 36.91 -21.54
N THR A 109 18.92 36.15 -22.62
CA THR A 109 20.08 35.31 -22.96
C THR A 109 20.98 36.07 -23.94
N PRO A 110 22.32 36.00 -23.83
CA PRO A 110 23.18 36.12 -25.00
C PRO A 110 23.48 34.74 -25.57
N ALA A 111 23.17 34.59 -26.85
CA ALA A 111 23.60 33.48 -27.67
C ALA A 111 25.11 33.56 -27.95
N ALA A 112 25.76 32.40 -28.03
CA ALA A 112 26.90 32.21 -28.91
C ALA A 112 26.78 30.83 -29.56
N ARG A 113 26.52 30.84 -30.87
CA ARG A 113 26.62 29.70 -31.78
C ARG A 113 28.10 29.33 -31.95
N SER A 114 28.39 28.04 -32.00
CA SER A 114 29.31 27.53 -33.02
C SER A 114 28.96 26.08 -33.34
N SER A 115 28.38 25.91 -34.52
CA SER A 115 28.33 24.68 -35.30
C SER A 115 29.74 24.19 -35.62
N HIS A 116 30.06 22.93 -35.33
CA HIS A 116 31.09 22.20 -36.07
C HIS A 116 30.60 20.80 -36.43
N SER A 117 30.57 20.61 -37.74
CA SER A 117 30.22 19.42 -38.50
C SER A 117 31.16 18.25 -38.23
N ALA A 118 30.60 17.04 -38.35
CA ALA A 118 31.31 15.79 -38.48
C ALA A 118 32.33 15.81 -39.65
N GLY A 119 33.53 15.29 -39.40
CA GLY A 119 34.53 15.02 -40.44
C GLY A 119 35.88 14.59 -39.88
N ALA A 120 36.33 13.40 -40.31
CA ALA A 120 37.69 12.84 -40.25
C ALA A 120 38.22 12.33 -38.89
N VAL A 121 38.10 11.01 -38.72
CA VAL A 121 38.94 10.19 -37.84
C VAL A 121 40.38 10.30 -38.35
N THR A 122 41.20 11.09 -37.64
CA THR A 122 42.65 10.94 -37.69
C THR A 122 43.10 10.31 -36.38
N LYS A 123 43.84 9.21 -36.53
CA LYS A 123 44.42 8.39 -35.46
C LYS A 123 45.34 9.27 -34.61
N ALA A 124 44.83 9.78 -33.49
CA ALA A 124 45.63 10.51 -32.51
C ALA A 124 46.68 9.55 -31.96
N ALA A 125 47.94 9.93 -32.12
CA ALA A 125 49.09 9.24 -31.55
C ALA A 125 48.88 9.01 -30.05
N ALA A 126 49.22 7.81 -29.60
CA ALA A 126 49.26 7.44 -28.20
C ALA A 126 50.13 8.45 -27.44
N ALA A 127 49.47 9.32 -26.67
CA ALA A 127 50.14 10.12 -25.67
C ALA A 127 50.53 9.16 -24.55
N THR A 128 51.82 8.84 -24.52
CA THR A 128 52.49 8.11 -23.46
C THR A 128 52.22 8.73 -22.10
N ASP A 129 52.00 7.86 -21.12
CA ASP A 129 51.97 8.17 -19.70
C ASP A 129 53.11 9.10 -19.30
N SER A 130 52.76 10.31 -18.88
CA SER A 130 53.55 11.02 -17.87
C SER A 130 52.61 11.85 -17.01
N ALA A 131 52.22 11.25 -15.88
CA ALA A 131 51.74 11.98 -14.73
C ALA A 131 52.90 12.85 -14.20
N SER A 132 53.12 14.01 -14.80
CA SER A 132 53.52 15.15 -13.99
C SER A 132 52.27 15.52 -13.20
N GLY A 133 52.33 15.53 -11.87
CA GLY A 133 51.19 15.83 -10.99
C GLY A 133 50.63 17.26 -11.10
N SER A 134 50.76 17.90 -12.26
CA SER A 134 50.37 19.28 -12.54
C SER A 134 48.94 19.39 -13.12
N TYR A 135 48.42 18.35 -13.78
CA TYR A 135 47.06 18.37 -14.35
C TYR A 135 46.41 16.98 -14.46
N LEU A 136 45.08 16.94 -14.51
CA LEU A 136 44.27 15.76 -14.86
C LEU A 136 43.63 15.98 -16.24
N ARG A 137 43.85 15.05 -17.18
CA ARG A 137 43.18 15.08 -18.49
C ARG A 137 41.97 14.15 -18.45
N MET A 138 40.78 14.75 -18.46
CA MET A 138 39.50 14.04 -18.26
C MET A 138 38.64 14.11 -19.52
N LYS A 139 37.76 13.13 -19.71
CA LYS A 139 36.64 13.15 -20.65
C LYS A 139 35.33 13.00 -19.89
N GLN A 140 34.26 13.58 -20.42
CA GLN A 140 32.91 13.33 -19.92
C GLN A 140 32.37 12.03 -20.52
N VAL A 141 31.73 11.23 -19.69
CA VAL A 141 30.94 10.06 -20.07
C VAL A 141 29.52 10.21 -19.54
N GLN A 142 28.57 9.58 -20.22
CA GLN A 142 27.17 9.60 -19.83
C GLN A 142 26.68 8.18 -19.58
N ILE A 143 25.88 8.01 -18.54
CA ILE A 143 25.07 6.82 -18.33
C ILE A 143 23.73 7.05 -19.03
N ILE A 144 23.29 6.11 -19.86
CA ILE A 144 22.08 6.23 -20.67
C ILE A 144 21.11 5.10 -20.30
N ALA A 145 19.87 5.47 -19.96
CA ALA A 145 18.78 4.53 -19.76
C ALA A 145 17.91 4.43 -21.02
N PRO A 146 17.77 3.24 -21.65
CA PRO A 146 16.80 3.02 -22.71
C PRO A 146 15.40 2.83 -22.10
N VAL A 147 14.49 3.79 -22.32
CA VAL A 147 13.15 3.79 -21.72
C VAL A 147 12.07 3.56 -22.78
N VAL A 148 11.25 2.52 -22.61
CA VAL A 148 10.06 2.30 -23.43
C VAL A 148 8.82 2.77 -22.66
N ASP A 149 8.41 4.01 -22.90
CA ASP A 149 7.23 4.61 -22.26
C ASP A 149 6.43 5.45 -23.27
N PRO A 150 5.11 5.21 -23.45
CA PRO A 150 4.26 6.01 -24.32
C PRO A 150 4.21 7.51 -23.97
N LYS A 151 4.59 7.90 -22.75
CA LYS A 151 4.68 9.31 -22.35
C LYS A 151 5.92 10.02 -22.90
N LEU A 152 6.95 9.26 -23.28
CA LEU A 152 8.22 9.79 -23.80
C LEU A 152 8.37 9.59 -25.31
N GLY A 153 7.72 8.58 -25.87
CA GLY A 153 7.81 8.23 -27.29
C GLY A 153 6.59 7.46 -27.77
N ASN A 154 6.78 6.58 -28.76
CA ASN A 154 5.68 5.81 -29.37
C ASN A 154 5.25 4.58 -28.54
N GLY A 155 5.87 4.35 -27.37
CA GLY A 155 5.59 3.21 -26.50
C GLY A 155 6.10 1.85 -26.99
N LYS A 156 6.90 1.82 -28.07
CA LYS A 156 7.50 0.60 -28.63
C LYS A 156 9.02 0.69 -28.70
N ASP A 157 9.53 1.81 -29.19
CA ASP A 157 10.95 2.05 -29.35
C ASP A 157 11.52 2.70 -28.08
N PRO A 158 12.74 2.30 -27.64
CA PRO A 158 13.36 2.89 -26.48
C PRO A 158 13.79 4.34 -26.77
N VAL A 159 13.41 5.24 -25.88
CA VAL A 159 13.93 6.61 -25.79
C VAL A 159 15.13 6.59 -24.87
N ASN A 160 16.29 6.97 -25.38
CA ASN A 160 17.54 7.05 -24.60
C ASN A 160 17.53 8.32 -23.75
N LEU A 161 17.45 8.15 -22.43
CA LEU A 161 17.54 9.25 -21.47
C LEU A 161 18.92 9.24 -20.79
N PRO A 162 19.68 10.34 -20.88
CA PRO A 162 20.83 10.55 -20.02
C PRO A 162 20.41 10.53 -18.55
N VAL A 163 21.08 9.72 -17.73
CA VAL A 163 20.82 9.50 -16.30
C VAL A 163 21.74 10.36 -15.46
N LEU A 164 23.03 10.34 -15.81
CA LEU A 164 24.12 10.89 -15.04
C LEU A 164 25.30 11.20 -15.96
N ASP A 165 25.90 12.37 -15.78
CA ASP A 165 27.21 12.72 -16.34
C ASP A 165 28.32 12.51 -15.30
N LEU A 166 29.48 12.04 -15.77
CA LEU A 166 30.68 11.83 -14.95
C LEU A 166 31.94 12.20 -15.74
N LEU A 167 32.95 12.77 -15.08
CA LEU A 167 34.30 12.91 -15.64
C LEU A 167 35.16 11.71 -15.25
N ILE A 168 35.83 11.12 -16.25
CA ILE A 168 36.84 10.07 -16.05
C ILE A 168 38.13 10.44 -16.78
N PRO A 169 39.30 9.88 -16.43
CA PRO A 169 40.51 10.13 -17.20
C PRO A 169 40.32 9.75 -18.67
N SER A 170 40.84 10.56 -19.60
CA SER A 170 40.52 10.42 -21.02
C SER A 170 40.90 9.07 -21.62
N THR A 171 41.92 8.43 -21.07
CA THR A 171 42.46 7.14 -21.52
C THR A 171 41.73 5.93 -20.92
N TRP A 172 40.80 6.14 -19.99
CA TRP A 172 40.11 5.04 -19.31
C TRP A 172 38.94 4.52 -20.10
N ASP A 173 38.67 3.23 -19.95
CA ASP A 173 37.47 2.58 -20.47
C ASP A 173 36.29 2.83 -19.52
N PHE A 174 35.08 2.89 -20.08
CA PHE A 174 33.85 3.14 -19.32
C PHE A 174 32.75 2.16 -19.72
N LYS A 175 32.05 1.62 -18.72
CA LYS A 175 30.86 0.77 -18.90
C LYS A 175 29.81 1.20 -17.89
N SER A 176 28.54 1.11 -18.29
CA SER A 176 27.42 1.34 -17.40
C SER A 176 26.26 0.42 -17.74
N ASN A 177 25.40 0.21 -16.75
CA ASN A 177 24.18 -0.56 -16.87
C ASN A 177 23.08 0.16 -16.08
N VAL A 178 21.88 0.20 -16.66
CA VAL A 178 20.68 0.70 -15.99
C VAL A 178 19.64 -0.40 -16.04
N GLU A 179 19.31 -0.94 -14.87
CA GLU A 179 18.30 -1.98 -14.74
C GLU A 179 17.01 -1.39 -14.20
N PHE A 180 15.91 -1.70 -14.88
CA PHE A 180 14.56 -1.43 -14.39
C PHE A 180 14.19 -2.60 -13.48
N ASN A 181 14.52 -2.46 -12.20
CA ASN A 181 14.29 -3.46 -11.16
C ASN A 181 12.80 -3.58 -10.84
N THR A 182 12.07 -4.16 -11.78
CA THR A 182 10.62 -4.41 -11.67
C THR A 182 10.28 -5.60 -10.77
N LYS A 183 11.31 -6.27 -10.20
CA LYS A 183 11.19 -7.59 -9.58
C LYS A 183 11.88 -7.74 -8.22
N SER A 184 12.38 -6.69 -7.58
CA SER A 184 12.89 -6.81 -6.19
C SER A 184 13.19 -5.47 -5.51
N GLY A 185 13.02 -5.42 -4.19
CA GLY A 185 13.49 -4.31 -3.36
C GLY A 185 12.42 -3.29 -2.99
N CYS A 186 12.85 -2.12 -2.53
CA CYS A 186 11.95 -1.02 -2.25
C CYS A 186 11.55 -0.32 -3.55
N ILE A 187 10.40 0.36 -3.55
CA ILE A 187 9.94 1.12 -4.72
C ILE A 187 11.00 2.16 -5.13
N SER A 188 11.67 2.80 -4.18
CA SER A 188 12.78 3.73 -4.40
C SER A 188 13.95 3.16 -5.21
N ASP A 189 14.15 1.84 -5.19
CA ASP A 189 15.26 1.15 -5.86
C ASP A 189 14.86 0.63 -7.26
N LEU A 190 13.71 1.07 -7.79
CA LEU A 190 13.16 0.60 -9.07
C LEU A 190 14.13 0.79 -10.24
N PHE A 191 15.04 1.76 -10.15
CA PHE A 191 16.08 1.99 -11.15
C PHE A 191 17.44 1.74 -10.52
N SER A 192 18.08 0.64 -10.91
CA SER A 192 19.42 0.30 -10.43
C SER A 192 20.45 0.77 -11.45
N VAL A 193 21.33 1.67 -11.03
CA VAL A 193 22.38 2.23 -11.89
C VAL A 193 23.73 1.72 -11.40
N ALA A 194 24.48 1.07 -12.28
CA ALA A 194 25.83 0.62 -12.01
C ALA A 194 26.78 1.08 -13.11
N TRP A 195 28.02 1.37 -12.76
CA TRP A 195 29.04 1.78 -13.72
C TRP A 195 30.45 1.44 -13.25
N GLU A 196 31.36 1.31 -14.21
CA GLU A 196 32.78 1.04 -13.99
C GLU A 196 33.60 1.90 -14.95
N ALA A 197 34.66 2.51 -14.43
CA ALA A 197 35.70 3.17 -15.20
C ALA A 197 37.05 2.52 -14.86
N LYS A 198 37.81 2.07 -15.85
CA LYS A 198 39.04 1.31 -15.64
C LYS A 198 40.21 1.90 -16.42
N SER A 199 41.38 1.94 -15.80
CA SER A 199 42.61 2.39 -16.44
C SER A 199 42.98 1.50 -17.63
N ALA A 200 43.74 2.05 -18.59
CA ALA A 200 44.11 1.32 -19.80
C ALA A 200 44.91 0.03 -19.55
N ASP A 201 45.67 -0.02 -18.45
CA ASP A 201 46.41 -1.20 -17.97
C ASP A 201 45.58 -2.10 -17.04
N GLY A 202 44.35 -1.71 -16.71
CA GLY A 202 43.45 -2.41 -15.80
C GLY A 202 43.89 -2.47 -14.34
N SER A 203 44.92 -1.70 -13.95
CA SER A 203 45.46 -1.73 -12.58
C SER A 203 44.62 -0.91 -11.60
N ILE A 204 43.92 0.12 -12.08
CA ILE A 204 43.05 0.98 -11.28
C ILE A 204 41.63 0.90 -11.85
N ASP A 205 40.66 0.73 -10.98
CA ASP A 205 39.25 0.77 -11.33
C ASP A 205 38.45 1.64 -10.35
N VAL A 206 37.43 2.31 -10.88
CA VAL A 206 36.44 3.04 -10.09
C VAL A 206 35.07 2.53 -10.48
N GLN A 207 34.28 2.14 -9.48
CA GLN A 207 32.97 1.55 -9.68
C GLN A 207 31.90 2.27 -8.85
N GLY A 208 30.73 2.50 -9.44
CA GLY A 208 29.53 2.93 -8.73
C GLY A 208 28.54 1.79 -8.65
N ALA A 209 28.10 1.48 -7.43
CA ALA A 209 27.08 0.46 -7.18
C ALA A 209 25.67 1.09 -7.13
N PRO A 210 24.62 0.31 -7.42
CA PRO A 210 23.25 0.77 -7.26
C PRO A 210 22.93 1.18 -5.82
N ASP A 211 22.02 2.14 -5.70
CA ASP A 211 21.44 2.51 -4.42
C ASP A 211 20.67 1.33 -3.81
N LEU A 212 20.64 1.28 -2.48
CA LEU A 212 19.86 0.30 -1.73
C LEU A 212 19.02 1.00 -0.66
N SER A 213 17.73 0.72 -0.66
CA SER A 213 16.81 1.24 0.35
C SER A 213 16.34 0.15 1.31
N TRP A 214 15.92 0.58 2.50
CA TRP A 214 15.26 -0.27 3.49
C TRP A 214 14.37 0.57 4.41
N GLN A 215 13.45 -0.08 5.10
CA GLN A 215 12.47 0.57 5.96
C GLN A 215 12.46 -0.01 7.36
N PHE A 216 11.93 0.75 8.32
CA PHE A 216 11.71 0.31 9.68
C PHE A 216 10.56 1.05 10.33
N ALA A 217 9.96 0.45 11.36
CA ALA A 217 9.09 1.16 12.30
C ALA A 217 9.40 0.69 13.71
N ASP A 218 9.45 1.63 14.66
CA ASP A 218 9.64 1.30 16.08
C ASP A 218 8.29 1.05 16.81
N ASP A 219 7.18 1.55 16.28
CA ASP A 219 5.84 1.18 16.73
C ASP A 219 5.54 -0.29 16.35
N PRO A 220 5.17 -1.15 17.31
CA PRO A 220 4.96 -2.58 17.02
C PRO A 220 3.85 -2.86 16.00
N ALA A 221 2.79 -2.05 15.95
CA ALA A 221 1.71 -2.26 15.00
C ALA A 221 2.15 -1.86 13.58
N ALA A 222 2.87 -0.75 13.45
CA ALA A 222 3.47 -0.35 12.17
C ALA A 222 4.52 -1.37 11.69
N LEU A 223 5.35 -1.90 12.60
CA LEU A 223 6.33 -2.93 12.27
C LEU A 223 5.65 -4.24 11.85
N HIS A 224 4.54 -4.60 12.49
CA HIS A 224 3.72 -5.74 12.08
C HIS A 224 3.22 -5.56 10.65
N ASN A 225 2.65 -4.40 10.31
CA ASN A 225 2.20 -4.10 8.94
C ASN A 225 3.35 -4.16 7.92
N LEU A 226 4.52 -3.62 8.26
CA LEU A 226 5.72 -3.67 7.41
C LEU A 226 6.25 -5.10 7.18
N THR A 227 5.96 -6.03 8.09
CA THR A 227 6.44 -7.41 8.04
C THR A 227 5.37 -8.41 7.61
N ASP A 228 4.10 -7.99 7.55
CA ASP A 228 2.94 -8.80 7.16
C ASP A 228 3.07 -9.31 5.71
N PRO A 229 3.17 -10.64 5.49
CA PRO A 229 3.25 -11.24 4.16
C PRO A 229 2.07 -10.89 3.25
N SER A 230 0.88 -10.65 3.81
CA SER A 230 -0.33 -10.28 3.04
C SER A 230 -0.24 -8.86 2.49
N ARG A 231 0.40 -7.94 3.21
CA ARG A 231 0.66 -6.56 2.75
C ARG A 231 1.88 -6.46 1.87
N ARG A 232 2.95 -7.19 2.20
CA ARG A 232 4.20 -7.25 1.43
C ARG A 232 4.09 -8.01 0.09
N GLN A 233 2.88 -8.15 -0.45
CA GLN A 233 2.58 -8.92 -1.66
C GLN A 233 3.67 -8.76 -2.73
N ILE A 234 4.28 -9.90 -3.03
CA ILE A 234 5.22 -10.15 -4.12
C ILE A 234 4.49 -9.86 -5.43
N ASN A 235 4.85 -8.80 -6.14
CA ASN A 235 4.37 -8.60 -7.52
C ASN A 235 4.95 -9.74 -8.37
N ALA A 236 4.22 -10.86 -8.53
CA ALA A 236 4.46 -12.04 -9.37
C ALA A 236 5.87 -12.69 -9.40
N GLN A 237 6.89 -12.14 -8.74
CA GLN A 237 8.31 -12.57 -8.63
C GLN A 237 9.18 -11.62 -7.75
N GLY A 238 8.61 -10.53 -7.19
CA GLY A 238 9.24 -9.51 -6.33
C GLY A 238 9.85 -9.93 -4.97
N LYS A 239 11.09 -9.54 -4.62
CA LYS A 239 11.52 -9.50 -3.20
C LYS A 239 10.95 -8.25 -2.50
N PRO A 240 10.46 -8.34 -1.25
CA PRO A 240 9.92 -7.18 -0.55
C PRO A 240 11.02 -6.20 -0.11
N CYS A 241 10.66 -4.93 0.10
CA CYS A 241 11.55 -3.92 0.66
C CYS A 241 12.15 -4.43 1.99
N PRO A 242 13.48 -4.43 2.17
CA PRO A 242 14.10 -4.92 3.41
C PRO A 242 13.60 -4.16 4.64
N VAL A 243 13.39 -4.89 5.73
CA VAL A 243 12.99 -4.30 7.02
C VAL A 243 14.14 -4.46 8.00
N TRP A 244 14.95 -3.41 8.15
CA TRP A 244 16.13 -3.38 9.01
C TRP A 244 16.13 -2.11 9.85
N LYS A 245 16.66 -2.18 11.08
CA LYS A 245 16.81 -0.97 11.91
C LYS A 245 17.62 0.09 11.14
N PRO A 246 17.36 1.39 11.36
CA PRO A 246 18.18 2.45 10.81
C PRO A 246 19.64 2.25 11.24
N MET A 247 20.56 2.29 10.27
CA MET A 247 21.99 2.13 10.49
C MET A 247 22.70 3.46 10.25
N LYS A 248 23.84 3.66 10.90
CA LYS A 248 24.80 4.69 10.48
C LYS A 248 25.57 4.23 9.25
N ALA A 249 26.24 5.16 8.57
CA ALA A 249 26.98 4.87 7.35
C ALA A 249 28.11 3.82 7.55
N GLU A 250 28.88 3.91 8.65
CA GLU A 250 29.89 2.90 8.98
C GLU A 250 29.28 1.51 9.25
N GLU A 251 28.17 1.46 9.98
CA GLU A 251 27.48 0.20 10.28
C GLU A 251 26.98 -0.46 9.00
N TYR A 252 26.36 0.33 8.11
CA TYR A 252 25.93 -0.14 6.80
C TYR A 252 27.11 -0.66 5.97
N PHE A 253 28.22 0.07 5.92
CA PHE A 253 29.44 -0.38 5.23
C PHE A 253 29.89 -1.75 5.75
N ARG A 254 30.05 -1.90 7.07
CA ARG A 254 30.56 -3.15 7.67
C ARG A 254 29.61 -4.32 7.49
N GLN A 255 28.30 -4.11 7.54
CA GLN A 255 27.31 -5.19 7.46
C GLN A 255 26.89 -5.55 6.04
N LYS A 256 26.96 -4.61 5.08
CA LYS A 256 26.37 -4.75 3.75
C LYS A 256 27.37 -4.60 2.61
N VAL A 257 28.31 -3.66 2.71
CA VAL A 257 29.27 -3.41 1.63
C VAL A 257 30.51 -4.28 1.78
N PHE A 258 31.01 -4.43 3.00
CA PHE A 258 32.20 -5.22 3.28
C PHE A 258 32.03 -6.71 2.94
N THR A 259 30.79 -7.21 2.90
CA THR A 259 30.48 -8.59 2.50
C THR A 259 30.77 -8.89 1.03
N PHE A 260 30.97 -7.87 0.19
CA PHE A 260 31.39 -8.05 -1.21
C PHE A 260 32.90 -8.21 -1.38
N PHE A 261 33.69 -7.92 -0.34
CA PHE A 261 35.13 -8.12 -0.39
C PHE A 261 35.49 -9.60 -0.16
N PRO A 262 36.60 -10.08 -0.75
CA PRO A 262 37.07 -11.45 -0.52
C PRO A 262 37.27 -11.77 0.96
N ASN A 263 37.09 -13.04 1.32
CA ASN A 263 37.43 -13.50 2.66
C ASN A 263 38.90 -13.20 3.00
N GLY A 264 39.16 -12.70 4.20
CA GLY A 264 40.50 -12.28 4.64
C GLY A 264 40.85 -10.82 4.32
N SER A 265 39.93 -10.07 3.69
CA SER A 265 40.07 -8.61 3.56
C SER A 265 40.09 -7.91 4.92
N THR A 266 40.75 -6.76 4.99
CA THR A 266 40.93 -5.99 6.22
C THR A 266 40.45 -4.56 6.04
N VAL A 267 39.58 -4.09 6.92
CA VAL A 267 39.22 -2.66 7.00
C VAL A 267 40.35 -1.92 7.72
N VAL A 268 41.08 -1.08 7.00
CA VAL A 268 42.22 -0.31 7.53
C VAL A 268 41.75 0.95 8.25
N SER A 269 40.80 1.68 7.68
CA SER A 269 40.20 2.86 8.31
C SER A 269 38.75 3.08 7.86
N VAL A 270 37.97 3.77 8.69
CA VAL A 270 36.66 4.32 8.33
C VAL A 270 36.61 5.75 8.88
N GLU A 271 36.43 6.72 8.01
CA GLU A 271 36.50 8.14 8.34
C GLU A 271 35.23 8.86 7.84
N PRO A 272 34.73 9.89 8.55
CA PRO A 272 33.69 10.76 8.02
C PRO A 272 34.14 11.43 6.71
N PHE A 273 33.21 11.61 5.77
CA PHE A 273 33.48 12.26 4.48
C PHE A 273 32.59 13.50 4.29
N PRO A 274 32.90 14.63 4.96
CA PRO A 274 32.01 15.79 5.04
C PRO A 274 31.74 16.44 3.68
N GLU A 275 32.71 16.44 2.76
CA GLU A 275 32.52 17.00 1.42
C GLU A 275 31.45 16.22 0.63
N LEU A 276 31.52 14.88 0.67
CA LEU A 276 30.52 14.02 0.05
C LEU A 276 29.15 14.19 0.72
N ASN A 277 29.11 14.27 2.05
CA ASN A 277 27.86 14.51 2.79
C ASN A 277 27.18 15.81 2.31
N GLN A 278 27.94 16.90 2.21
CA GLN A 278 27.40 18.20 1.79
C GLN A 278 26.93 18.20 0.33
N MET A 279 27.62 17.45 -0.55
CA MET A 279 27.23 17.28 -1.95
C MET A 279 25.91 16.51 -2.06
N ALA A 280 25.78 15.38 -1.37
CA ALA A 280 24.56 14.59 -1.34
C ALA A 280 23.38 15.41 -0.78
N ARG A 281 23.58 16.14 0.34
CA ARG A 281 22.54 17.03 0.90
C ARG A 281 22.06 18.06 -0.11
N ARG A 282 22.98 18.71 -0.84
CA ARG A 282 22.61 19.67 -1.89
C ARG A 282 21.79 19.02 -3.00
N GLN A 283 22.19 17.84 -3.48
CA GLN A 283 21.47 17.12 -4.53
C GLN A 283 20.07 16.68 -4.07
N LEU A 284 19.93 16.34 -2.79
CA LEU A 284 18.66 15.97 -2.16
C LEU A 284 17.79 17.18 -1.76
N GLY A 285 18.26 18.42 -1.98
CA GLY A 285 17.56 19.64 -1.56
C GLY A 285 17.49 19.82 -0.04
N LEU A 286 18.35 19.13 0.72
CA LEU A 286 18.44 19.24 2.17
C LEU A 286 19.27 20.47 2.58
N PRO A 287 18.96 21.10 3.73
CA PRO A 287 19.77 22.19 4.25
C PRO A 287 21.21 21.72 4.52
N PRO A 288 22.21 22.60 4.53
CA PRO A 288 23.57 22.25 4.94
C PRO A 288 23.61 21.53 6.29
N ASP A 289 24.64 20.71 6.51
CA ASP A 289 24.83 20.04 7.79
C ASP A 289 25.57 20.98 8.75
N ASP A 290 24.87 21.96 9.32
CA ASP A 290 25.40 22.96 10.25
C ASP A 290 25.24 22.54 11.73
N GLY A 291 24.94 21.27 11.99
CA GLY A 291 24.91 20.68 13.34
C GLY A 291 23.72 21.12 14.22
N GLY A 292 22.77 21.89 13.70
CA GLY A 292 21.72 22.49 14.53
C GLY A 292 20.30 21.92 14.37
N ASN A 293 19.91 21.49 13.16
CA ASN A 293 18.59 20.90 12.94
C ASN A 293 18.53 20.20 11.57
N ALA A 294 18.83 18.90 11.51
CA ALA A 294 18.66 18.12 10.29
C ALA A 294 17.16 17.88 9.94
N GLY A 295 16.24 18.39 10.77
CA GLY A 295 14.82 18.05 10.70
C GLY A 295 14.63 16.54 10.81
N ASP A 296 13.60 16.03 10.16
CA ASP A 296 13.30 14.60 10.08
C ASP A 296 14.24 13.82 9.14
N SER A 297 15.30 14.44 8.58
CA SER A 297 16.19 13.81 7.59
C SER A 297 17.68 13.92 7.98
N ARG A 298 18.30 12.78 8.32
CA ARG A 298 19.73 12.68 8.65
C ARG A 298 20.52 12.16 7.45
N THR A 299 21.70 12.70 7.19
CA THR A 299 22.67 12.13 6.23
C THR A 299 24.01 11.93 6.92
N GLU A 300 24.67 10.80 6.63
CA GLU A 300 26.02 10.51 7.09
C GLU A 300 26.82 9.97 5.90
N ALA A 301 27.98 10.57 5.62
CA ALA A 301 28.89 10.06 4.60
C ALA A 301 30.19 9.59 5.23
N ILE A 302 30.73 8.49 4.70
CA ILE A 302 32.02 7.96 5.13
C ILE A 302 32.90 7.66 3.93
N ARG A 303 34.19 7.47 4.22
CA ARG A 303 35.15 6.82 3.36
C ARG A 303 35.89 5.75 4.14
N ALA A 304 35.95 4.54 3.62
CA ALA A 304 36.65 3.42 4.21
C ALA A 304 37.84 2.99 3.34
N ARG A 305 38.97 2.67 3.97
CA ARG A 305 40.11 1.99 3.32
C ARG A 305 40.01 0.50 3.55
N VAL A 306 40.09 -0.30 2.50
CA VAL A 306 40.10 -1.76 2.59
C VAL A 306 41.34 -2.31 1.92
N GLU A 307 42.04 -3.23 2.58
CA GLU A 307 43.10 -4.05 1.99
C GLU A 307 42.56 -5.44 1.67
N PHE A 308 42.85 -5.95 0.48
CA PHE A 308 42.36 -7.26 0.03
C PHE A 308 43.28 -7.89 -1.03
N GLN A 309 43.06 -9.18 -1.30
CA GLN A 309 43.76 -9.93 -2.35
C GLN A 309 42.82 -10.15 -3.54
N LYS A 310 43.29 -9.84 -4.75
CA LYS A 310 42.55 -10.09 -6.00
C LYS A 310 43.50 -10.63 -7.05
N ASP A 311 43.20 -11.80 -7.60
CA ASP A 311 44.02 -12.46 -8.63
C ASP A 311 45.51 -12.59 -8.24
N GLY A 312 45.78 -12.88 -6.96
CA GLY A 312 47.13 -13.01 -6.41
C GLY A 312 47.89 -11.70 -6.21
N LYS A 313 47.23 -10.55 -6.34
CA LYS A 313 47.81 -9.21 -6.13
C LYS A 313 47.22 -8.57 -4.88
N GLU A 314 48.09 -7.89 -4.13
CA GLU A 314 47.66 -7.05 -3.00
C GLU A 314 47.05 -5.76 -3.54
N MET A 315 45.79 -5.51 -3.15
CA MET A 315 45.01 -4.37 -3.58
C MET A 315 44.55 -3.56 -2.37
N GLU A 316 44.26 -2.30 -2.63
CA GLU A 316 43.63 -1.37 -1.70
C GLU A 316 42.42 -0.72 -2.36
N ASP A 317 41.35 -0.49 -1.59
CA ASP A 317 40.13 0.17 -2.06
C ASP A 317 39.80 1.39 -1.19
N TRP A 318 39.45 2.50 -1.82
CA TRP A 318 38.66 3.55 -1.19
C TRP A 318 37.19 3.27 -1.45
N VAL A 319 36.39 3.07 -0.40
CA VAL A 319 34.93 2.96 -0.51
C VAL A 319 34.28 4.19 0.10
N ALA A 320 33.58 4.98 -0.69
CA ALA A 320 32.77 6.10 -0.23
C ALA A 320 31.29 5.76 -0.34
N LEU A 321 30.47 6.20 0.62
CA LEU A 321 29.02 6.08 0.57
C LEU A 321 28.34 7.12 1.45
N VAL A 322 27.05 7.33 1.19
CA VAL A 322 26.16 8.14 2.02
C VAL A 322 24.99 7.29 2.50
N VAL A 323 24.65 7.39 3.78
CA VAL A 323 23.38 6.88 4.32
C VAL A 323 22.46 8.05 4.63
N LEU A 324 21.29 8.06 4.00
CA LEU A 324 20.18 8.94 4.28
C LEU A 324 19.15 8.19 5.14
N THR A 325 18.70 8.81 6.23
CA THR A 325 17.59 8.32 7.06
C THR A 325 16.54 9.41 7.17
N ARG A 326 15.35 9.15 6.66
CA ARG A 326 14.16 9.99 6.83
C ARG A 326 13.26 9.38 7.90
N THR A 327 12.75 10.23 8.79
CA THR A 327 11.97 9.84 9.96
C THR A 327 10.59 10.46 9.87
N PHE A 328 9.55 9.65 9.78
CA PHE A 328 8.17 10.10 9.73
C PHE A 328 7.50 9.72 11.04
N ARG A 329 7.04 10.71 11.81
CA ARG A 329 6.28 10.44 13.05
C ARG A 329 4.96 9.76 12.70
N GLN A 330 4.72 8.57 13.25
CA GLN A 330 3.50 7.79 13.02
C GLN A 330 3.05 7.11 14.31
N GLY A 331 1.78 7.31 14.69
CA GLY A 331 1.21 6.72 15.90
C GLY A 331 1.99 7.09 17.15
N ARG A 332 2.47 6.07 17.89
CA ARG A 332 3.29 6.24 19.10
C ARG A 332 4.79 6.23 18.82
N GLY A 333 5.18 6.10 17.57
CA GLY A 333 6.56 5.89 17.14
C GLY A 333 6.95 6.71 15.92
N ALA A 334 7.93 6.19 15.20
CA ALA A 334 8.43 6.69 13.94
C ALA A 334 8.57 5.55 12.93
N PHE A 335 8.27 5.91 11.68
CA PHE A 335 8.60 5.15 10.50
C PHE A 335 9.91 5.72 9.91
N TYR A 336 10.82 4.85 9.54
CA TYR A 336 12.12 5.21 8.99
C TYR A 336 12.22 4.72 7.54
N ASP A 337 12.53 5.64 6.64
CA ASP A 337 12.83 5.37 5.23
C ASP A 337 14.32 5.65 5.03
N CYS A 338 15.08 4.60 4.71
CA CYS A 338 16.53 4.66 4.71
C CYS A 338 17.08 4.30 3.33
N HIS A 339 18.16 4.96 2.95
CA HIS A 339 18.83 4.76 1.66
C HIS A 339 20.34 4.78 1.86
N ALA A 340 21.04 3.85 1.21
CA ALA A 340 22.46 3.94 0.94
C ALA A 340 22.61 4.38 -0.52
N ILE A 341 23.22 5.55 -0.71
CA ILE A 341 23.41 6.19 -2.01
C ILE A 341 24.88 6.51 -2.23
N ASP A 342 25.25 6.79 -3.48
CA ASP A 342 26.61 7.17 -3.88
C ASP A 342 27.67 6.16 -3.40
N VAL A 343 27.34 4.86 -3.43
CA VAL A 343 28.28 3.78 -3.06
C VAL A 343 29.32 3.63 -4.18
N ILE A 344 30.51 4.18 -3.97
CA ILE A 344 31.56 4.27 -4.99
C ILE A 344 32.88 3.70 -4.43
N GLY A 345 33.48 2.77 -5.16
CA GLY A 345 34.80 2.19 -4.88
C GLY A 345 35.87 2.72 -5.83
N LEU A 346 37.10 2.97 -5.34
CA LEU A 346 38.30 3.10 -6.18
C LEU A 346 39.35 2.10 -5.71
N SER A 347 39.61 1.11 -6.56
CA SER A 347 40.57 0.05 -6.32
C SER A 347 41.89 0.34 -7.03
N ALA A 348 43.00 0.12 -6.34
CA ALA A 348 44.35 0.28 -6.86
C ALA A 348 45.30 -0.77 -6.25
N PRO A 349 46.48 -1.03 -6.86
CA PRO A 349 47.49 -1.88 -6.25
C PRO A 349 47.95 -1.27 -4.92
N LYS A 350 48.32 -2.12 -3.96
CA LYS A 350 48.75 -1.67 -2.64
C LYS A 350 49.87 -0.62 -2.71
N GLY A 351 49.71 0.47 -1.96
CA GLY A 351 50.63 1.60 -1.93
C GLY A 351 50.43 2.60 -3.08
N LYS A 352 49.46 2.39 -3.97
CA LYS A 352 49.10 3.35 -5.03
C LYS A 352 47.81 4.11 -4.74
N LEU A 353 47.06 3.73 -3.71
CA LEU A 353 45.75 4.29 -3.44
C LEU A 353 45.81 5.80 -3.07
N ASP A 354 46.73 6.20 -2.19
CA ASP A 354 46.85 7.59 -1.71
C ASP A 354 47.23 8.58 -2.82
N ALA A 355 48.04 8.15 -3.79
CA ALA A 355 48.40 8.96 -4.94
C ALA A 355 47.18 9.30 -5.84
N ASN A 356 46.09 8.54 -5.71
CA ASN A 356 44.86 8.70 -6.48
C ASN A 356 43.73 9.41 -5.71
N ASP A 357 43.97 9.90 -4.49
CA ASP A 357 42.95 10.60 -3.67
C ASP A 357 42.31 11.79 -4.42
N LYS A 358 43.15 12.62 -5.06
CA LYS A 358 42.67 13.78 -5.84
C LYS A 358 41.82 13.34 -7.03
N LEU A 359 42.24 12.29 -7.73
CA LEU A 359 41.48 11.73 -8.85
C LEU A 359 40.12 11.24 -8.38
N PHE A 360 40.07 10.47 -7.29
CA PHE A 360 38.83 9.94 -6.71
C PHE A 360 37.84 11.04 -6.35
N LYS A 361 38.30 12.07 -5.63
CA LYS A 361 37.47 13.22 -5.25
C LYS A 361 36.96 14.00 -6.46
N VAL A 362 37.77 14.17 -7.50
CA VAL A 362 37.33 14.82 -8.75
C VAL A 362 36.25 13.99 -9.45
N MET A 363 36.43 12.67 -9.54
CA MET A 363 35.42 11.79 -10.14
C MET A 363 34.09 11.86 -9.38
N ILE A 364 34.09 11.66 -8.06
CA ILE A 364 32.89 11.74 -7.23
C ILE A 364 32.22 13.12 -7.34
N SER A 365 33.00 14.21 -7.29
CA SER A 365 32.45 15.57 -7.38
C SER A 365 32.00 16.01 -8.76
N SER A 366 32.33 15.23 -9.80
CA SER A 366 31.87 15.48 -11.16
C SER A 366 30.51 14.85 -11.48
N LEU A 367 29.97 14.00 -10.61
CA LEU A 367 28.67 13.36 -10.79
C LEU A 367 27.56 14.42 -10.92
N ARG A 368 26.84 14.43 -12.04
CA ARG A 368 25.74 15.36 -12.30
C ARG A 368 24.49 14.58 -12.72
N PRO A 369 23.48 14.47 -11.84
CA PRO A 369 22.20 13.87 -12.20
C PRO A 369 21.49 14.69 -13.27
N GLU A 370 20.90 14.00 -14.24
CA GLU A 370 20.24 14.64 -15.37
C GLU A 370 18.78 14.99 -15.04
N ALA A 371 18.40 16.26 -15.24
CA ALA A 371 17.11 16.78 -14.81
C ALA A 371 15.92 16.07 -15.49
N LYS A 372 16.05 15.70 -16.77
CA LYS A 372 14.99 14.98 -17.50
C LYS A 372 14.77 13.58 -16.96
N TRP A 373 15.87 12.87 -16.65
CA TRP A 373 15.78 11.56 -16.02
C TRP A 373 15.18 11.67 -14.62
N GLN A 374 15.62 12.62 -13.81
CA GLN A 374 15.09 12.85 -12.47
C GLN A 374 13.57 13.13 -12.49
N ALA A 375 13.10 13.97 -13.42
CA ALA A 375 11.67 14.23 -13.56
C ALA A 375 10.89 12.95 -13.96
N TYR A 376 11.44 12.15 -14.88
CA TYR A 376 10.84 10.90 -15.31
C TYR A 376 10.79 9.86 -14.17
N SER A 377 11.95 9.55 -13.59
CA SER A 377 12.09 8.53 -12.55
C SER A 377 11.26 8.88 -11.32
N ASN A 378 11.31 10.12 -10.83
CA ASN A 378 10.49 10.58 -9.70
C ASN A 378 8.98 10.49 -10.01
N GLY A 379 8.57 10.78 -11.25
CA GLY A 379 7.19 10.60 -11.69
C GLY A 379 6.73 9.14 -11.65
N VAL A 380 7.59 8.21 -12.10
CA VAL A 380 7.31 6.76 -12.04
C VAL A 380 7.26 6.28 -10.59
N LEU A 381 8.22 6.67 -9.75
CA LEU A 381 8.27 6.33 -8.33
C LEU A 381 7.02 6.85 -7.60
N ALA A 382 6.65 8.11 -7.80
CA ALA A 382 5.46 8.70 -7.21
C ALA A 382 4.18 7.94 -7.61
N TRP A 383 4.05 7.58 -8.88
CA TRP A 383 2.92 6.76 -9.33
C TRP A 383 2.91 5.37 -8.66
N ARG A 384 4.06 4.69 -8.53
CA ARG A 384 4.16 3.41 -7.83
C ARG A 384 3.75 3.53 -6.36
N TYR A 385 4.21 4.56 -5.65
CA TYR A 385 3.79 4.82 -4.28
C TYR A 385 2.29 5.09 -4.15
N GLN A 386 1.68 5.79 -5.11
CA GLN A 386 0.22 6.01 -5.12
C GLN A 386 -0.56 4.70 -5.34
N VAL A 387 -0.06 3.80 -6.19
CA VAL A 387 -0.66 2.48 -6.38
C VAL A 387 -0.57 1.65 -5.10
N GLU A 388 0.59 1.65 -4.44
CA GLU A 388 0.79 0.94 -3.17
C GLU A 388 -0.10 1.49 -2.06
N ALA A 389 -0.19 2.81 -1.93
CA ALA A 389 -1.06 3.46 -0.94
C ALA A 389 -2.54 3.11 -1.15
N LYS A 390 -3.00 3.01 -2.40
CA LYS A 390 -4.38 2.56 -2.71
C LYS A 390 -4.62 1.11 -2.30
N LYS A 391 -3.65 0.23 -2.55
CA LYS A 391 -3.71 -1.17 -2.13
C LYS A 391 -3.78 -1.29 -0.60
N GLU A 392 -2.92 -0.59 0.13
CA GLU A 392 -2.94 -0.58 1.60
C GLU A 392 -4.27 -0.05 2.15
N ALA A 393 -4.80 1.04 1.60
CA ALA A 393 -6.09 1.59 2.00
C ALA A 393 -7.26 0.61 1.75
N GLN A 394 -7.20 -0.20 0.69
CA GLN A 394 -8.21 -1.25 0.44
C GLN A 394 -8.12 -2.38 1.48
N ILE A 395 -6.91 -2.81 1.84
CA ILE A 395 -6.70 -3.82 2.90
C ILE A 395 -7.25 -3.30 4.23
N ASP A 396 -6.93 -2.06 4.60
CA ASP A 396 -7.44 -1.42 5.82
C ASP A 396 -8.97 -1.33 5.84
N ALA A 397 -9.58 -0.96 4.70
CA ALA A 397 -11.03 -0.91 4.58
C ALA A 397 -11.68 -2.29 4.76
N ILE A 398 -11.08 -3.36 4.22
CA ILE A 398 -11.56 -4.73 4.40
C ILE A 398 -11.51 -5.14 5.87
N ILE A 399 -10.39 -4.87 6.55
CA ILE A 399 -10.21 -5.19 7.97
C ILE A 399 -11.22 -4.42 8.83
N ALA A 400 -11.38 -3.11 8.59
CA ALA A 400 -12.35 -2.28 9.32
C ALA A 400 -13.79 -2.76 9.11
N ASN A 401 -14.16 -3.09 7.87
CA ASN A 401 -15.49 -3.63 7.57
C ASN A 401 -15.74 -4.96 8.27
N PHE A 402 -14.76 -5.85 8.29
CA PHE A 402 -14.86 -7.13 9.00
C PHE A 402 -15.05 -6.92 10.51
N GLN A 403 -14.26 -6.05 11.13
CA GLN A 403 -14.38 -5.73 12.56
C GLN A 403 -15.77 -5.17 12.91
N ASN A 404 -16.30 -4.27 12.07
CA ASN A 404 -17.63 -3.70 12.25
C ASN A 404 -18.73 -4.77 12.15
N GLN A 405 -18.63 -5.70 11.18
CA GLN A 405 -19.58 -6.81 11.04
C GLN A 405 -19.57 -7.75 12.25
N VAL A 406 -18.38 -8.06 12.78
CA VAL A 406 -18.25 -8.89 13.99
C VAL A 406 -18.89 -8.18 15.18
N ALA A 407 -18.63 -6.89 15.38
CA ALA A 407 -19.21 -6.13 16.48
C ALA A 407 -20.75 -6.05 16.40
N GLN A 408 -21.29 -5.86 15.20
CA GLN A 408 -22.74 -5.88 14.96
C GLN A 408 -23.34 -7.25 15.28
N THR A 409 -22.71 -8.32 14.79
CA THR A 409 -23.18 -9.69 15.02
C THR A 409 -23.21 -10.02 16.52
N LEU A 410 -22.15 -9.66 17.27
CA LEU A 410 -22.10 -9.86 18.72
C LEU A 410 -23.21 -9.09 19.45
N SER A 411 -23.47 -7.85 19.03
CA SER A 411 -24.53 -7.01 19.61
C SER A 411 -25.92 -7.60 19.34
N GLU A 412 -26.16 -8.09 18.12
CA GLU A 412 -27.42 -8.75 17.74
C GLU A 412 -27.66 -10.04 18.51
N VAL A 413 -26.63 -10.89 18.64
CA VAL A 413 -26.71 -12.14 19.42
C VAL A 413 -27.03 -11.81 20.88
N THR A 414 -26.34 -10.83 21.47
CA THR A 414 -26.58 -10.40 22.86
C THR A 414 -28.00 -9.86 23.04
N ALA A 415 -28.48 -9.02 22.11
CA ALA A 415 -29.83 -8.46 22.16
C ALA A 415 -30.91 -9.55 22.00
N ASN A 416 -30.69 -10.55 21.15
CA ASN A 416 -31.61 -11.67 20.98
C ASN A 416 -31.65 -12.55 22.23
N GLN A 417 -30.49 -12.81 22.87
CA GLN A 417 -30.43 -13.54 24.14
C GLN A 417 -31.19 -12.81 25.25
N GLN A 418 -31.00 -11.49 25.38
CA GLN A 418 -31.73 -10.68 26.36
C GLN A 418 -33.24 -10.71 26.11
N ARG A 419 -33.68 -10.58 24.85
CA ARG A 419 -35.10 -10.69 24.48
C ARG A 419 -35.68 -12.05 24.83
N GLY A 420 -34.96 -13.14 24.54
CA GLY A 420 -35.35 -14.48 24.95
C GLY A 420 -35.50 -14.62 26.47
N SER A 421 -34.53 -14.08 27.23
CA SER A 421 -34.60 -14.08 28.70
C SER A 421 -35.78 -13.28 29.24
N LEU A 422 -36.09 -12.11 28.67
CA LEU A 422 -37.22 -11.28 29.08
C LEU A 422 -38.55 -11.97 28.76
N ASN A 423 -38.67 -12.57 27.58
CA ASN A 423 -39.87 -13.32 27.19
C ASN A 423 -40.09 -14.53 28.10
N ALA A 424 -39.02 -15.26 28.46
CA ALA A 424 -39.09 -16.37 29.39
C ALA A 424 -39.50 -15.91 30.80
N ALA A 425 -38.94 -14.79 31.28
CA ALA A 425 -39.32 -14.20 32.57
C ALA A 425 -40.79 -13.74 32.57
N PHE A 426 -41.25 -13.11 31.49
CA PHE A 426 -42.64 -12.70 31.30
C PHE A 426 -43.58 -13.92 31.30
N GLY A 427 -43.24 -14.99 30.56
CA GLY A 427 -44.03 -16.23 30.57
C GLY A 427 -44.07 -16.93 31.93
N ALA A 428 -42.95 -16.92 32.67
CA ALA A 428 -42.91 -17.46 34.03
C ALA A 428 -43.82 -16.66 34.99
N ASP A 429 -43.79 -15.33 34.89
CA ASP A 429 -44.68 -14.45 35.67
C ASP A 429 -46.16 -14.69 35.35
N GLN A 430 -46.52 -14.85 34.07
CA GLN A 430 -47.88 -15.23 33.66
C GLN A 430 -48.32 -16.58 34.26
N GLY A 431 -47.41 -17.56 34.27
CA GLY A 431 -47.64 -18.86 34.91
C GLY A 431 -47.90 -18.75 36.41
N ILE A 432 -47.15 -17.90 37.12
CA ILE A 432 -47.36 -17.62 38.56
C ILE A 432 -48.71 -16.93 38.79
N ARG A 433 -49.09 -15.98 37.94
CA ARG A 433 -50.35 -15.23 38.05
C ARG A 433 -51.58 -16.00 37.54
N GLY A 434 -51.40 -17.16 36.89
CA GLY A 434 -52.50 -17.93 36.31
C GLY A 434 -53.20 -17.22 35.13
N VAL A 435 -52.46 -16.42 34.37
CA VAL A 435 -52.99 -15.64 33.24
C VAL A 435 -52.33 -16.03 31.92
N GLN A 436 -52.96 -15.64 30.80
CA GLN A 436 -52.40 -15.75 29.46
C GLN A 436 -52.77 -14.52 28.62
N THR A 437 -51.95 -14.21 27.62
CA THR A 437 -52.21 -13.10 26.70
C THR A 437 -53.29 -13.46 25.69
N PHE A 438 -54.31 -12.62 25.56
CA PHE A 438 -55.30 -12.63 24.50
C PHE A 438 -55.12 -11.39 23.60
N ARG A 439 -55.44 -11.54 22.31
CA ARG A 439 -55.38 -10.49 21.29
C ARG A 439 -56.75 -10.26 20.68
N ASN A 440 -57.17 -9.01 20.59
CA ASN A 440 -58.33 -8.62 19.80
C ASN A 440 -57.95 -8.65 18.31
N PRO A 441 -58.59 -9.47 17.46
CA PRO A 441 -58.21 -9.62 16.05
C PRO A 441 -58.51 -8.36 15.21
N THR A 442 -59.48 -7.54 15.65
CA THR A 442 -59.91 -6.33 14.93
C THR A 442 -59.03 -5.13 15.25
N THR A 443 -58.65 -4.94 16.53
CA THR A 443 -57.85 -3.76 16.95
C THR A 443 -56.36 -4.07 17.14
N GLY A 444 -56.00 -5.36 17.27
CA GLY A 444 -54.65 -5.79 17.59
C GLY A 444 -54.23 -5.61 19.05
N ALA A 445 -55.08 -5.00 19.89
CA ALA A 445 -54.81 -4.78 21.30
C ALA A 445 -54.66 -6.11 22.07
N THR A 446 -53.74 -6.15 23.03
CA THR A 446 -53.46 -7.33 23.87
C THR A 446 -53.86 -7.11 25.32
N MET A 447 -54.33 -8.15 25.99
CA MET A 447 -54.73 -8.15 27.40
C MET A 447 -54.40 -9.49 28.07
N GLU A 448 -54.13 -9.48 29.37
CA GLU A 448 -53.95 -10.71 30.16
C GLU A 448 -55.27 -11.10 30.82
N LEU A 449 -55.75 -12.32 30.54
CA LEU A 449 -56.96 -12.89 31.15
C LEU A 449 -56.62 -14.27 31.75
N SER A 450 -57.52 -14.84 32.57
CA SER A 450 -57.29 -16.15 33.21
C SER A 450 -56.95 -17.23 32.18
N ASN A 451 -55.96 -18.06 32.50
CA ASN A 451 -55.57 -19.20 31.67
C ASN A 451 -56.42 -20.46 31.92
N GLN A 452 -57.40 -20.40 32.83
CA GLN A 452 -58.30 -21.51 33.13
C GLN A 452 -59.41 -21.71 32.08
N TYR A 453 -59.56 -20.78 31.13
CA TYR A 453 -60.60 -20.79 30.12
C TYR A 453 -60.01 -20.76 28.70
N ASN A 454 -60.63 -21.51 27.78
CA ASN A 454 -60.13 -21.67 26.40
C ASN A 454 -60.60 -20.54 25.45
N HIS A 455 -61.69 -19.87 25.79
CA HIS A 455 -62.32 -18.86 24.96
C HIS A 455 -62.59 -17.58 25.75
N ALA A 456 -62.38 -16.43 25.11
CA ALA A 456 -62.69 -15.13 25.70
C ALA A 456 -63.32 -14.18 24.69
N TRP A 457 -64.14 -13.24 25.16
CA TRP A 457 -64.80 -12.22 24.35
C TRP A 457 -64.74 -10.84 25.01
N LEU A 458 -64.73 -9.79 24.19
CA LEU A 458 -64.75 -8.38 24.61
C LEU A 458 -65.83 -7.62 23.83
N ASN A 459 -66.62 -6.79 24.53
CA ASN A 459 -67.62 -5.91 23.90
C ASN A 459 -67.21 -4.43 23.91
N GLY A 460 -68.06 -3.58 23.32
CA GLY A 460 -67.85 -2.12 23.26
C GLY A 460 -67.96 -1.38 24.60
N SER A 461 -68.45 -2.04 25.65
CA SER A 461 -68.57 -1.51 27.01
C SER A 461 -67.37 -1.88 27.90
N ASN A 462 -66.32 -2.47 27.32
CA ASN A 462 -65.13 -2.95 28.03
C ASN A 462 -65.43 -4.07 29.05
N GLU A 463 -66.39 -4.95 28.72
CA GLU A 463 -66.72 -6.14 29.50
C GLU A 463 -66.06 -7.38 28.89
N TYR A 464 -65.72 -8.35 29.73
CA TYR A 464 -65.04 -9.59 29.35
C TYR A 464 -65.86 -10.82 29.73
N ILE A 465 -65.94 -11.79 28.81
CA ILE A 465 -66.48 -13.11 29.09
C ILE A 465 -65.37 -14.13 28.85
N MET A 466 -65.27 -15.14 29.72
CA MET A 466 -64.37 -16.28 29.59
C MET A 466 -65.16 -17.57 29.77
N SER A 467 -64.93 -18.55 28.89
CA SER A 467 -65.62 -19.85 28.92
C SER A 467 -64.71 -20.97 28.43
N ASP A 468 -64.90 -22.16 28.96
CA ASP A 468 -64.28 -23.42 28.54
C ASP A 468 -65.19 -24.26 27.64
N ASP A 469 -66.47 -23.90 27.53
CA ASP A 469 -67.43 -24.56 26.64
C ASP A 469 -67.11 -24.23 25.17
N PRO A 470 -66.75 -25.24 24.34
CA PRO A 470 -66.39 -25.04 22.94
C PRO A 470 -67.57 -24.58 22.06
N ASN A 471 -68.81 -24.73 22.54
CA ASN A 471 -70.01 -24.32 21.82
C ASN A 471 -70.60 -23.00 22.33
N PHE A 472 -69.99 -22.39 23.36
CA PHE A 472 -70.48 -21.14 23.90
C PHE A 472 -70.22 -19.99 22.92
N ASN A 473 -71.28 -19.25 22.59
CA ASN A 473 -71.21 -18.02 21.81
C ASN A 473 -72.10 -16.96 22.47
N PRO A 474 -71.52 -15.86 22.99
CA PRO A 474 -72.30 -14.82 23.65
C PRO A 474 -73.17 -14.04 22.66
N ASN A 475 -72.82 -14.00 21.36
CA ASN A 475 -73.64 -13.39 20.31
C ASN A 475 -74.84 -14.30 20.00
N GLY A 476 -75.92 -14.12 20.76
CA GLY A 476 -77.14 -14.93 20.70
C GLY A 476 -77.66 -15.38 22.07
N GLN A 477 -76.83 -15.28 23.11
CA GLN A 477 -77.20 -15.63 24.49
C GLN A 477 -77.20 -14.42 25.44
N LEU A 478 -76.41 -13.40 25.12
CA LEU A 478 -76.24 -12.19 25.93
C LEU A 478 -76.48 -10.94 25.07
N SER A 479 -76.89 -9.86 25.71
CA SER A 479 -77.02 -8.55 25.06
C SER A 479 -75.64 -7.94 24.76
N GLY A 480 -75.51 -7.31 23.60
CA GLY A 480 -74.29 -6.61 23.17
C GLY A 480 -73.54 -7.33 22.06
N ASP A 481 -72.59 -6.62 21.45
CA ASP A 481 -71.76 -7.13 20.35
C ASP A 481 -70.41 -7.63 20.90
N TRP A 482 -70.25 -8.94 20.95
CA TRP A 482 -69.11 -9.61 21.56
C TRP A 482 -68.09 -10.06 20.51
N ASN A 483 -66.88 -9.51 20.57
CA ASN A 483 -65.79 -9.91 19.69
C ASN A 483 -64.96 -11.00 20.36
N GLN A 484 -64.82 -12.14 19.69
CA GLN A 484 -63.98 -13.22 20.21
C GLN A 484 -62.51 -12.80 20.19
N LEU A 485 -61.86 -12.98 21.32
CA LEU A 485 -60.43 -12.76 21.49
C LEU A 485 -59.66 -14.04 21.13
N GLN A 486 -58.47 -13.85 20.57
CA GLN A 486 -57.58 -14.95 20.21
C GLN A 486 -56.50 -15.13 21.28
N ALA A 487 -56.37 -16.34 21.83
CA ALA A 487 -55.25 -16.66 22.73
C ALA A 487 -53.93 -16.56 21.96
N VAL A 488 -52.97 -15.80 22.51
CA VAL A 488 -51.61 -15.68 21.98
C VAL A 488 -50.76 -16.72 22.69
N ARG A 489 -50.45 -17.82 21.99
CA ARG A 489 -49.51 -18.81 22.54
C ARG A 489 -48.11 -18.19 22.58
N PRO A 490 -47.37 -18.32 23.71
CA PRO A 490 -45.95 -18.00 23.73
C PRO A 490 -45.28 -18.81 22.62
N GLN A 491 -44.54 -18.14 21.72
CA GLN A 491 -43.71 -18.89 20.76
C GLN A 491 -42.61 -19.63 21.54
N PRO A 492 -42.37 -20.92 21.24
CA PRO A 492 -41.36 -21.72 21.92
C PRO A 492 -39.94 -21.17 21.74
#